data_AF-A0A538MJV6-F1
#
_entry.id   AF-A0A538MJV6-F1
#
_cell.length_a   1.000
_cell.length_b   1.000
_cell.length_c   1.000
_cell.angle_alpha   90.00
_cell.angle_beta   90.00
_cell.angle_gamma   90.00
#
_symmetry.space_group_name_H-M   'P 1'
#
loop_
_entity.id
_entity.type
_entity.pdbx_description
1 polymer ?
#
loop_
_entity_poly.entity_id
_entity_poly.type
_entity_poly.pdbx_seq_one_letter_code
_entity_poly.pdbx_strand_id
1 'polypeptide(L)'
;MGRASVSTMAQTSEALRELTEISTQIEAAVVLDREGAVVASTLDDDRAGRLAGPALQLLRAAEEAGPDSESLVQLEAALRDGVVFLVADADRVIAATTGPEPTAGLVFYDLKSCLRALGGEEKPKPAAKPRAKRAPAKKAPAARTRKKQDDAGA
;
A
#
# COMPACT_ATOMS: atom_id res chain seq x y z
N MET A 1 6.28 12.61 29.27
CA MET A 1 5.44 13.10 28.16
C MET A 1 6.27 13.35 26.87
N GLY A 2 7.15 12.44 26.42
CA GLY A 2 8.09 12.78 25.33
C GLY A 2 8.70 11.62 24.53
N ARG A 3 8.12 10.42 24.56
CA ARG A 3 8.63 9.26 23.79
C ARG A 3 7.79 8.92 22.56
N ALA A 4 6.52 9.31 22.53
CA ALA A 4 5.65 9.08 21.38
C ALA A 4 6.08 9.95 20.18
N SER A 5 6.30 11.27 20.38
CA SER A 5 6.57 12.21 19.27
C SER A 5 7.85 11.90 18.48
N VAL A 6 8.93 11.44 19.14
CA VAL A 6 10.19 11.15 18.45
C VAL A 6 10.08 9.88 17.59
N SER A 7 9.39 8.85 18.09
CA SER A 7 9.16 7.61 17.35
C SER A 7 8.24 7.85 16.14
N THR A 8 7.17 8.62 16.31
CA THR A 8 6.24 8.94 15.22
C THR A 8 6.90 9.79 14.14
N MET A 9 7.70 10.79 14.51
CA MET A 9 8.46 11.57 13.51
C MET A 9 9.47 10.71 12.74
N ALA A 10 10.19 9.81 13.42
CA ALA A 10 11.13 8.91 12.76
C ALA A 10 10.41 7.98 11.77
N GLN A 11 9.32 7.33 12.19
CA GLN A 11 8.49 6.50 11.31
C GLN A 11 7.93 7.29 10.12
N THR A 12 7.61 8.56 10.36
CA THR A 12 7.08 9.44 9.33
C THR A 12 8.09 9.76 8.25
N SER A 13 9.32 10.10 8.65
CA SER A 13 10.42 10.32 7.73
C SER A 13 10.84 9.06 6.97
N GLU A 14 10.77 7.88 7.60
CA GLU A 14 11.17 6.60 6.99
C GLU A 14 10.16 6.16 5.92
N ALA A 15 8.86 6.28 6.18
CA ALA A 15 7.83 5.91 5.20
C ALA A 15 7.91 6.74 3.91
N LEU A 16 8.14 8.06 4.02
CA LEU A 16 8.30 8.93 2.85
C LEU A 16 9.60 8.66 2.10
N ARG A 17 10.66 8.31 2.83
CA ARG A 17 11.92 7.90 2.20
C ARG A 17 11.73 6.62 1.40
N GLU A 18 11.11 5.59 1.99
CA GLU A 18 10.80 4.34 1.29
C GLU A 18 9.95 4.61 0.06
N LEU A 19 8.92 5.47 0.18
CA LEU A 19 8.09 5.91 -0.96
C LEU A 19 8.95 6.45 -2.10
N THR A 20 9.88 7.38 -1.83
CA THR A 20 10.75 7.94 -2.89
C THR A 20 11.77 6.94 -3.45
N GLU A 21 12.20 5.95 -2.66
CA GLU A 21 13.15 4.93 -3.10
C GLU A 21 12.50 3.90 -4.04
N ILE A 22 11.23 3.54 -3.82
CA ILE A 22 10.54 2.50 -4.59
C ILE A 22 9.61 3.07 -5.69
N SER A 23 9.08 4.27 -5.51
CA SER A 23 8.08 4.87 -6.39
C SER A 23 8.72 5.85 -7.37
N THR A 24 9.38 5.30 -8.40
CA THR A 24 10.10 6.07 -9.43
C THR A 24 9.25 7.09 -10.21
N GLN A 25 7.92 6.99 -10.16
CA GLN A 25 7.01 7.94 -10.83
C GLN A 25 6.65 9.15 -9.94
N ILE A 26 6.86 9.06 -8.62
CA ILE A 26 6.55 10.14 -7.68
C ILE A 26 7.72 11.10 -7.62
N GLU A 27 7.47 12.37 -7.93
CA GLU A 27 8.48 13.43 -7.88
C GLU A 27 8.48 14.15 -6.54
N ALA A 28 7.31 14.28 -5.91
CA ALA A 28 7.17 14.86 -4.58
C ALA A 28 5.93 14.36 -3.86
N ALA A 29 5.98 14.37 -2.53
CA ALA A 29 4.82 14.11 -1.69
C ALA A 29 4.80 14.97 -0.42
N VAL A 30 3.59 15.29 0.03
CA VAL A 30 3.30 15.91 1.34
C VAL A 30 2.22 15.10 2.04
N VAL A 31 2.38 14.90 3.34
CA VAL A 31 1.34 14.32 4.20
C VAL A 31 0.82 15.42 5.11
N LEU A 32 -0.50 15.47 5.20
CA LEU A 32 -1.27 16.43 5.96
C LEU A 32 -2.09 15.68 7.01
N ASP A 33 -2.29 16.28 8.17
CA ASP A 33 -3.40 15.90 9.03
C ASP A 33 -4.75 16.42 8.46
N ARG A 34 -5.86 16.10 9.13
CA ARG A 34 -7.19 16.54 8.69
C ARG A 34 -7.43 18.04 8.85
N GLU A 35 -6.67 18.70 9.72
CA GLU A 35 -6.67 20.15 9.91
C GLU A 35 -5.90 20.87 8.80
N GLY A 36 -5.06 20.14 8.06
CA GLY A 36 -4.29 20.62 6.93
C GLY A 36 -2.84 21.02 7.26
N ALA A 37 -2.35 20.70 8.45
CA ALA A 37 -0.95 20.92 8.80
C ALA A 37 -0.07 19.85 8.16
N VAL A 38 1.10 20.27 7.65
CA VAL A 38 2.10 19.36 7.09
C VAL A 38 2.73 18.55 8.22
N VAL A 39 2.49 17.24 8.21
CA VAL A 39 3.10 16.28 9.16
C VAL A 39 4.33 15.60 8.58
N ALA A 40 4.47 15.59 7.25
CA ALA A 40 5.61 15.01 6.54
C ALA A 40 5.76 15.60 5.12
N SER A 41 6.99 15.67 4.60
CA SER A 41 7.20 15.95 3.19
C SER A 41 8.52 15.37 2.66
N THR A 42 8.56 15.10 1.35
CA THR A 42 9.80 14.86 0.60
C THR A 42 10.46 16.18 0.14
N LEU A 43 9.83 17.32 0.42
CA LEU A 43 10.25 18.66 0.04
C LEU A 43 10.74 19.44 1.27
N ASP A 44 11.46 20.54 1.03
CA ASP A 44 11.67 21.58 2.06
C ASP A 44 10.33 22.24 2.47
N ASP A 45 10.32 22.86 3.66
CA ASP A 45 9.10 23.42 4.28
C ASP A 45 8.38 24.44 3.38
N ASP A 46 9.13 25.29 2.69
CA ASP A 46 8.58 26.31 1.80
C ASP A 46 7.85 25.68 0.60
N ARG A 47 8.45 24.65 -0.01
CA ARG A 47 7.85 23.92 -1.12
C ARG A 47 6.69 23.03 -0.65
N ALA A 48 6.82 22.41 0.51
CA ALA A 48 5.76 21.62 1.12
C ALA A 48 4.49 22.45 1.36
N GLY A 49 4.64 23.66 1.91
CA GLY A 49 3.52 24.59 2.12
C GLY A 49 2.83 25.00 0.82
N ARG A 50 3.58 25.19 -0.27
CA ARG A 50 3.02 25.52 -1.59
C ARG A 50 2.23 24.37 -2.22
N LEU A 51 2.54 23.12 -1.91
CA LEU A 51 1.78 21.96 -2.37
C LEU A 51 0.57 21.67 -1.45
N ALA A 52 0.74 21.81 -0.14
CA ALA A 52 -0.27 21.50 0.86
C ALA A 52 -1.58 22.29 0.68
N GLY A 53 -1.48 23.62 0.50
CA GLY A 53 -2.64 24.49 0.38
C GLY A 53 -3.57 24.12 -0.79
N PRO A 54 -3.07 24.09 -2.03
CA PRO A 54 -3.86 23.66 -3.20
C PRO A 54 -4.39 22.22 -3.08
N ALA A 55 -3.63 21.29 -2.49
CA ALA A 55 -4.09 19.92 -2.27
C ALA A 55 -5.33 19.86 -1.37
N LEU A 56 -5.37 20.64 -0.29
CA LEU A 56 -6.54 20.72 0.60
C LEU A 56 -7.73 21.38 -0.07
N GLN A 57 -7.50 22.42 -0.88
CA GLN A 57 -8.56 23.05 -1.66
C GLN A 57 -9.17 22.07 -2.66
N LEU A 58 -8.34 21.29 -3.33
CA LEU A 58 -8.77 20.26 -4.27
C LEU A 58 -9.56 19.14 -3.58
N LEU A 59 -9.09 18.67 -2.41
CA LEU A 59 -9.81 17.70 -1.59
C LEU A 59 -11.21 18.20 -1.23
N ARG A 60 -11.31 19.41 -0.67
CA ARG A 60 -12.60 20.01 -0.26
C ARG A 60 -13.54 20.18 -1.44
N ALA A 61 -13.05 20.70 -2.56
CA ALA A 61 -13.87 20.86 -3.76
C ALA A 61 -14.38 19.51 -4.30
N ALA A 62 -13.57 18.46 -4.20
CA ALA A 62 -13.97 17.11 -4.60
C ALA A 62 -14.98 16.48 -3.63
N GLU A 63 -14.84 16.70 -2.32
CA GLU A 63 -15.82 16.29 -1.31
C GLU A 63 -17.16 17.02 -1.51
N GLU A 64 -17.14 18.33 -1.78
CA GLU A 64 -18.34 19.15 -2.07
C GLU A 64 -19.04 18.75 -3.38
N ALA A 65 -18.29 18.27 -4.38
CA ALA A 65 -18.85 17.80 -5.65
C ALA A 65 -19.34 16.35 -5.58
N GLY A 66 -18.93 15.61 -4.55
CA GLY A 66 -19.31 14.22 -4.33
C GLY A 66 -20.69 14.07 -3.68
N PRO A 67 -21.18 12.82 -3.53
CA PRO A 67 -22.39 12.56 -2.77
C PRO A 67 -22.16 12.83 -1.27
N ASP A 68 -23.12 13.49 -0.63
CA ASP A 68 -23.07 13.96 0.78
C ASP A 68 -22.71 12.89 1.82
N SER A 69 -22.81 11.60 1.49
CA SER A 69 -22.63 10.47 2.39
C SER A 69 -21.27 9.76 2.30
N GLU A 70 -20.40 10.11 1.36
CA GLU A 70 -19.11 9.42 1.17
C GLU A 70 -17.93 10.39 1.23
N SER A 71 -16.98 10.11 2.13
CA SER A 71 -15.72 10.85 2.17
C SER A 71 -14.85 10.47 0.97
N LEU A 72 -14.13 11.46 0.43
CA LEU A 72 -13.20 11.21 -0.67
C LEU A 72 -12.07 10.29 -0.20
N VAL A 73 -11.88 9.15 -0.88
CA VAL A 73 -10.82 8.19 -0.56
C VAL A 73 -9.57 8.46 -1.39
N GLN A 74 -9.74 8.78 -2.67
CA GLN A 74 -8.64 9.03 -3.59
C GLN A 74 -9.10 9.88 -4.77
N LEU A 75 -8.18 10.67 -5.32
CA LEU A 75 -8.42 11.52 -6.49
C LEU A 75 -7.16 11.60 -7.35
N GLU A 76 -7.38 11.69 -8.65
CA GLU A 76 -6.36 11.98 -9.67
C GLU A 76 -6.78 13.22 -10.43
N ALA A 77 -5.88 14.19 -10.56
CA ALA A 77 -6.08 15.40 -11.36
C ALA A 77 -4.93 15.57 -12.35
N ALA A 78 -5.23 15.35 -13.64
CA ALA A 78 -4.28 15.60 -14.72
C ALA A 78 -4.14 17.11 -14.96
N LEU A 79 -2.89 17.57 -15.00
CA LEU A 79 -2.49 18.93 -15.36
C LEU A 79 -1.71 18.89 -16.69
N ARG A 80 -1.34 20.08 -17.20
CA ARG A 80 -0.59 20.17 -18.47
C ARG A 80 0.74 19.40 -18.43
N ASP A 81 1.47 19.54 -17.33
CA ASP A 81 2.87 19.08 -17.21
C ASP A 81 3.03 17.91 -16.25
N GLY A 82 1.93 17.34 -15.75
CA GLY A 82 1.99 16.26 -14.77
C GLY A 82 0.64 15.94 -14.16
N VAL A 83 0.64 15.15 -13.10
CA VAL A 83 -0.58 14.69 -12.43
C VAL A 83 -0.44 14.86 -10.92
N VAL A 84 -1.51 15.34 -10.28
CA VAL A 84 -1.64 15.42 -8.82
C VAL A 84 -2.53 14.26 -8.36
N PHE A 85 -2.04 13.53 -7.36
CA PHE A 85 -2.76 12.44 -6.70
C PHE A 85 -3.05 12.83 -5.26
N LEU A 86 -4.26 12.55 -4.80
CA LEU A 86 -4.66 12.62 -3.40
C LEU A 86 -5.11 11.24 -2.94
N VAL A 87 -4.70 10.85 -1.75
CA VAL A 87 -5.30 9.72 -1.01
C VAL A 87 -5.58 10.20 0.40
N ALA A 88 -6.77 9.90 0.92
CA ALA A 88 -7.16 10.22 2.27
C ALA A 88 -7.57 8.96 3.04
N ASP A 89 -7.20 8.90 4.30
CA ASP A 89 -7.73 7.94 5.28
C ASP A 89 -8.44 8.69 6.42
N ALA A 90 -8.76 8.02 7.53
CA ALA A 90 -9.48 8.65 8.63
C ALA A 90 -8.74 9.87 9.23
N ASP A 91 -7.41 9.82 9.29
CA ASP A 91 -6.59 10.76 10.07
C ASP A 91 -5.75 11.68 9.19
N ARG A 92 -5.47 11.28 7.94
CA ARG A 92 -4.43 11.92 7.10
C ARG A 92 -4.82 11.99 5.64
N VAL A 93 -4.14 12.89 4.96
CA VAL A 93 -4.17 13.05 3.50
C VAL A 93 -2.74 13.03 3.00
N ILE A 94 -2.45 12.25 1.97
CA ILE A 94 -1.20 12.34 1.21
C ILE A 94 -1.49 12.94 -0.16
N ALA A 95 -0.75 13.97 -0.52
CA ALA A 95 -0.76 14.55 -1.85
C ALA A 95 0.59 14.30 -2.53
N ALA A 96 0.56 13.85 -3.78
CA ALA A 96 1.77 13.58 -4.54
C ALA A 96 1.69 14.13 -5.96
N THR A 97 2.85 14.48 -6.51
CA THR A 97 2.99 14.92 -7.89
C THR A 97 3.80 13.91 -8.68
N THR A 98 3.46 13.79 -9.95
CA THR A 98 4.17 12.97 -10.94
C THR A 98 4.31 13.76 -12.23
N GLY A 99 5.22 13.34 -13.11
CA GLY A 99 5.24 13.76 -14.50
C GLY A 99 3.98 13.30 -15.28
N PRO A 100 3.92 13.54 -16.60
CA PRO A 100 2.78 13.14 -17.41
C PRO A 100 2.67 11.60 -17.54
N GLU A 101 1.44 11.12 -17.76
CA GLU A 101 1.12 9.71 -18.05
C GLU A 101 1.68 8.67 -17.04
N PRO A 102 1.50 8.88 -15.71
CA PRO A 102 1.90 7.90 -14.72
C PRO A 102 1.02 6.64 -14.79
N THR A 103 1.50 5.54 -14.20
CA THR A 103 0.67 4.35 -14.00
C THR A 103 -0.17 4.58 -12.75
N ALA A 104 -1.33 5.24 -12.89
CA ALA A 104 -2.16 5.69 -11.76
C ALA A 104 -2.39 4.62 -10.67
N GLY A 105 -2.67 3.38 -11.06
CA GLY A 105 -2.88 2.28 -10.11
C GLY A 105 -1.66 1.98 -9.21
N LEU A 106 -0.44 2.14 -9.73
CA LEU A 106 0.80 1.97 -8.95
C LEU A 106 1.00 3.15 -8.01
N VAL A 107 0.80 4.38 -8.49
CA VAL A 107 0.91 5.58 -7.66
C VAL A 107 -0.06 5.49 -6.47
N PHE A 108 -1.32 5.16 -6.71
CA PHE A 108 -2.29 4.98 -5.62
C PHE A 108 -1.90 3.85 -4.65
N TYR A 109 -1.36 2.74 -5.15
CA TYR A 109 -0.91 1.64 -4.30
C TYR A 109 0.20 2.08 -3.35
N ASP A 110 1.18 2.83 -3.87
CA ASP A 110 2.32 3.32 -3.12
C ASP A 110 1.90 4.35 -2.06
N LEU A 111 1.04 5.31 -2.42
CA LEU A 111 0.51 6.31 -1.49
C LEU A 111 -0.31 5.68 -0.35
N LYS A 112 -1.19 4.72 -0.66
CA LYS A 112 -1.95 3.98 0.36
C LYS A 112 -1.02 3.15 1.27
N SER A 113 0.03 2.58 0.71
CA SER A 113 1.02 1.82 1.48
C SER A 113 1.82 2.72 2.42
N CYS A 114 2.18 3.92 1.95
CA CYS A 114 2.83 4.96 2.77
C CYS A 114 1.92 5.37 3.94
N LEU A 115 0.66 5.72 3.70
CA LEU A 115 -0.28 6.10 4.77
C LEU A 115 -0.47 4.99 5.83
N ARG A 116 -0.56 3.72 5.42
CA ARG A 116 -0.64 2.60 6.38
C ARG A 116 0.58 2.47 7.26
N ALA A 117 1.78 2.61 6.67
CA ALA A 117 3.04 2.58 7.43
C ALA A 117 3.10 3.72 8.47
N LEU A 118 2.54 4.88 8.11
CA LEU A 118 2.42 6.06 8.95
C LEU A 118 1.40 5.92 10.09
N GLY A 119 0.34 5.13 9.90
CA GLY A 119 -0.67 4.80 10.91
C GLY A 119 -0.22 3.76 11.95
N GLY A 120 0.98 3.20 11.82
CA GLY A 120 1.46 2.13 12.69
C GLY A 120 0.73 0.80 12.48
N GLU A 121 -0.05 0.68 11.41
CA GLU A 121 -0.65 -0.59 11.00
C GLU A 121 0.45 -1.48 10.41
N GLU A 122 0.85 -2.50 11.18
CA GLU A 122 1.82 -3.49 10.72
C GLU A 122 1.25 -4.18 9.47
N LYS A 123 1.98 -4.11 8.33
CA LYS A 123 1.61 -4.79 7.07
C LYS A 123 1.14 -6.22 7.41
N PRO A 124 -0.10 -6.63 7.08
CA PRO A 124 -0.53 -7.98 7.36
C PRO A 124 0.43 -8.94 6.66
N LYS A 125 1.17 -9.72 7.45
CA LYS A 125 2.06 -10.77 6.92
C LYS A 125 1.22 -11.62 5.97
N PRO A 126 1.66 -11.86 4.73
CA PRO A 126 0.90 -12.67 3.79
C PRO A 126 0.58 -13.99 4.47
N ALA A 127 -0.72 -14.24 4.69
CA ALA A 127 -1.19 -15.46 5.32
C ALA A 127 -0.56 -16.63 4.56
N ALA A 128 0.26 -17.42 5.26
CA ALA A 128 0.89 -18.58 4.68
C ALA A 128 -0.20 -19.42 4.02
N LYS A 129 -0.14 -19.58 2.70
CA LYS A 129 -1.07 -20.44 1.94
C LYS A 129 -1.18 -21.77 2.70
N PRO A 130 -2.38 -22.26 3.04
CA PRO A 130 -2.49 -23.52 3.75
C PRO A 130 -1.80 -24.59 2.92
N ARG A 131 -0.70 -25.13 3.46
CA ARG A 131 0.01 -26.28 2.88
C ARG A 131 -1.05 -27.35 2.65
N ALA A 132 -1.35 -27.64 1.40
CA ALA A 132 -2.21 -28.75 1.02
C ALA A 132 -1.68 -29.99 1.77
N LYS A 133 -2.50 -30.54 2.67
CA LYS A 133 -2.17 -31.75 3.42
C LYS A 133 -1.87 -32.82 2.37
N ARG A 134 -0.59 -33.23 2.25
CA ARG A 134 -0.18 -34.38 1.44
C ARG A 134 -1.06 -35.56 1.87
N ALA A 135 -1.84 -36.09 0.94
CA ALA A 135 -2.62 -37.29 1.16
C ALA A 135 -1.66 -38.42 1.61
N PRO A 136 -2.02 -39.24 2.61
CA PRO A 136 -1.17 -40.32 3.07
C PRO A 136 -0.97 -41.33 1.94
N ALA A 137 0.30 -41.64 1.67
CA ALA A 137 0.71 -42.63 0.68
C ALA A 137 0.04 -43.98 0.98
N LYS A 138 -0.71 -44.51 0.01
CA LYS A 138 -1.27 -45.86 0.08
C LYS A 138 -0.09 -46.85 0.16
N LYS A 139 -0.03 -47.61 1.26
CA LYS A 139 0.91 -48.73 1.44
C LYS A 139 0.71 -49.75 0.30
N ALA A 140 1.80 -50.10 -0.38
CA ALA A 140 1.83 -51.16 -1.37
C ALA A 140 1.58 -52.53 -0.68
N PRO A 141 0.78 -53.43 -1.28
CA PRO A 141 0.56 -54.76 -0.72
C PRO A 141 1.79 -55.66 -0.91
N ALA A 142 2.11 -56.39 0.15
CA ALA A 142 3.23 -57.32 0.26
C ALA A 142 3.16 -58.47 -0.76
N ALA A 143 4.30 -58.77 -1.36
CA ALA A 143 4.50 -59.92 -2.23
C ALA A 143 4.21 -61.23 -1.47
N ARG A 144 3.21 -61.98 -1.94
CA ARG A 144 2.98 -63.37 -1.55
C ARG A 144 3.74 -64.29 -2.50
N THR A 145 4.81 -64.89 -2.01
CA THR A 145 5.49 -66.04 -2.62
C THR A 145 4.51 -67.19 -2.77
N ARG A 146 4.14 -67.53 -4.01
CA ARG A 146 3.41 -68.79 -4.32
C ARG A 146 4.42 -69.87 -4.65
N LYS A 147 4.42 -70.89 -3.79
CA LYS A 147 5.12 -72.17 -3.91
C LYS A 147 4.52 -72.94 -5.09
N LYS A 148 5.40 -73.39 -5.99
CA LYS A 148 5.10 -74.27 -7.13
C LYS A 148 4.64 -75.63 -6.61
N GLN A 149 3.49 -76.10 -7.09
CA GLN A 149 3.09 -77.50 -6.99
C GLN A 149 2.53 -77.91 -8.35
N ASP A 150 3.14 -78.96 -8.87
CA ASP A 150 2.98 -79.52 -10.21
C ASP A 150 1.64 -80.31 -10.32
N ASP A 151 1.03 -80.39 -11.51
CA ASP A 151 1.01 -81.62 -12.34
C ASP A 151 -0.02 -81.58 -13.52
N ALA A 152 0.38 -82.23 -14.62
CA ALA A 152 -0.31 -82.91 -15.73
C ALA A 152 -1.48 -82.30 -16.54
N GLY A 153 -1.38 -82.46 -17.87
CA GLY A 153 -2.51 -82.46 -18.80
C GLY A 153 -2.11 -82.41 -20.27
N ALA A 154 -1.75 -83.56 -20.85
CA ALA A 154 -1.83 -83.83 -22.29
C ALA A 154 -3.02 -84.76 -22.53
#